data_AF-A0A7C1Y0T4-F1
#
_entry.id   AF-A0A7C1Y0T4-F1
#
_cell.length_a   1.000
_cell.length_b   1.000
_cell.length_c   1.000
_cell.angle_alpha   90.00
_cell.angle_beta   90.00
_cell.angle_gamma   90.00
#
_symmetry.space_group_name_H-M   'P 1'
#
loop_
_entity.id
_entity.type
_entity.pdbx_description
1 polymer ?
#
loop_
_entity_poly.entity_id
_entity_poly.type
_entity_poly.pdbx_seq_one_letter_code
_entity_poly.pdbx_strand_id
1 'polypeptide(L)'
;MNNENIEEILKSIGAEQVPADVAKLAQETSNNFSRSLTQEKPKPRQPILLEYIMRSRLPKLAAAAVIVIAVLFALNRTGEGVAWSQLVEHVEQIKTVAYRMDMKMKGMMGMPKGKCVDIDMEAKLAYDEGFVINSNTHADGENIKTKTYVVFAEDAIVSVIPKKKAYLKMKLTGKLLEKLKKDNGDPRTMLEKTMEYEYIKLGRDTINGIEVEGIEVTNPAMGEGMFDAIVARLWCNVKNDLPVLMTMKGSAGNGDVVLDITLSDFNWDVEINPGELVPDIPEDYELLAETEIGGGGKDGMDLVQTLKFFSETADGRYPSSLTGMTVVNEFVQALRAKTAGREPSEEEMKKVMGKIVNLQTICMTYGTLVQDGNEPAYYGDKVTAEFPHAVLMRWKIGDNVYRVVF
;
A
#
# COMPACT_ATOMS: atom_id res chain seq x y z
N MET A 1 0.09 47.61 -11.07
CA MET A 1 -0.86 46.47 -11.07
C MET A 1 -2.03 46.86 -10.19
N ASN A 2 -3.22 47.03 -10.78
CA ASN A 2 -4.41 47.58 -10.12
C ASN A 2 -5.13 46.53 -9.27
N ASN A 3 -5.73 47.00 -8.15
CA ASN A 3 -6.49 46.21 -7.18
C ASN A 3 -7.74 45.50 -7.75
N GLU A 4 -8.16 45.82 -8.98
CA GLU A 4 -9.31 45.17 -9.64
C GLU A 4 -9.04 43.69 -10.00
N ASN A 5 -7.77 43.28 -10.18
CA ASN A 5 -7.44 41.88 -10.49
C ASN A 5 -7.52 40.94 -9.27
N ILE A 6 -7.51 41.47 -8.03
CA ILE A 6 -7.51 40.62 -6.82
C ILE A 6 -8.94 40.18 -6.48
N GLU A 7 -9.94 41.02 -6.69
CA GLU A 7 -11.34 40.63 -6.48
C GLU A 7 -11.84 39.61 -7.51
N GLU A 8 -11.32 39.63 -8.74
CA GLU A 8 -11.66 38.66 -9.78
C GLU A 8 -11.03 37.28 -9.50
N ILE A 9 -9.79 37.26 -8.98
CA ILE A 9 -9.13 36.03 -8.51
C ILE A 9 -9.83 35.46 -7.27
N LEU A 10 -10.24 36.30 -6.32
CA LEU A 10 -10.97 35.84 -5.13
C LEU A 10 -12.38 35.32 -5.47
N LYS A 11 -13.04 35.86 -6.50
CA LYS A 11 -14.29 35.29 -7.04
C LYS A 11 -14.08 33.94 -7.73
N SER A 12 -12.91 33.70 -8.31
CA SER A 12 -12.58 32.41 -8.96
C SER A 12 -12.23 31.29 -7.97
N ILE A 13 -11.75 31.63 -6.76
CA ILE A 13 -11.39 30.66 -5.71
C ILE A 13 -12.63 30.16 -4.93
N GLY A 14 -13.78 30.84 -5.06
CA GLY A 14 -15.06 30.41 -4.47
C GLY A 14 -16.00 29.65 -5.42
N ALA A 15 -15.59 29.35 -6.65
CA ALA A 15 -16.46 28.80 -7.70
C ALA A 15 -16.27 27.30 -7.96
N GLU A 16 -15.26 26.64 -7.38
CA GLU A 16 -15.25 25.17 -7.32
C GLU A 16 -16.16 24.73 -6.17
N GLN A 17 -17.31 24.18 -6.52
CA GLN A 17 -18.19 23.53 -5.57
C GLN A 17 -17.40 22.40 -4.90
N VAL A 18 -17.00 22.63 -3.65
CA VAL A 18 -16.62 21.55 -2.73
C VAL A 18 -17.75 20.52 -2.82
N PRO A 19 -17.46 19.26 -3.21
CA PRO A 19 -18.46 18.22 -3.28
C PRO A 19 -19.25 18.18 -1.97
N ALA A 20 -20.58 18.15 -2.04
CA ALA A 20 -21.45 18.34 -0.86
C ALA A 20 -21.18 17.30 0.25
N ASP A 21 -20.66 16.14 -0.12
CA ASP A 21 -20.17 15.07 0.74
C ASP A 21 -18.89 15.45 1.52
N VAL A 22 -17.95 16.19 0.91
CA VAL A 22 -16.73 16.69 1.58
C VAL A 22 -17.05 17.79 2.58
N ALA A 23 -17.97 18.70 2.23
CA ALA A 23 -18.47 19.73 3.16
C ALA A 23 -19.23 19.10 4.34
N LYS A 24 -20.02 18.06 4.08
CA LYS A 24 -20.72 17.28 5.12
C LYS A 24 -19.74 16.56 6.05
N LEU A 25 -18.67 15.97 5.51
CA LEU A 25 -17.61 15.28 6.26
C LEU A 25 -16.85 16.22 7.21
N ALA A 26 -16.55 17.45 6.77
CA ALA A 26 -15.90 18.46 7.60
C ALA A 26 -16.81 18.89 8.77
N GLN A 27 -18.11 19.02 8.52
CA GLN A 27 -19.10 19.40 9.53
C GLN A 27 -19.34 18.27 10.56
N GLU A 28 -19.42 17.01 10.12
CA GLU A 28 -19.57 15.83 10.99
C GLU A 28 -18.35 15.64 11.91
N THR A 29 -17.14 15.84 11.37
CA THR A 29 -15.88 15.76 12.12
C THR A 29 -15.82 16.79 13.26
N SER A 30 -16.21 18.04 12.99
CA SER A 30 -16.23 19.12 14.00
C SER A 30 -17.22 18.84 15.14
N ASN A 31 -18.39 18.27 14.80
CA ASN A 31 -19.42 17.91 15.77
C ASN A 31 -19.00 16.72 16.67
N ASN A 32 -18.27 15.76 16.11
CA ASN A 32 -17.80 14.58 16.86
C ASN A 32 -16.63 14.92 17.79
N PHE A 33 -15.71 15.77 17.36
CA PHE A 33 -14.61 16.28 18.19
C PHE A 33 -15.10 17.02 19.45
N SER A 34 -16.19 17.80 19.32
CA SER A 34 -16.79 18.51 20.45
C SER A 34 -17.42 17.55 21.49
N ARG A 35 -17.89 16.37 21.06
CA ARG A 35 -18.45 15.35 21.96
C ARG A 35 -17.37 14.54 22.68
N SER A 36 -16.23 14.26 22.04
CA SER A 36 -15.15 13.48 22.67
C SER A 36 -14.46 14.20 23.83
N LEU A 37 -14.60 15.53 23.92
CA LEU A 37 -14.03 16.34 25.01
C LEU A 37 -14.82 16.25 26.34
N THR A 38 -16.00 15.63 26.35
CA THR A 38 -16.92 15.63 27.52
C THR A 38 -17.08 14.27 28.22
N GLN A 39 -16.33 13.23 27.84
CA GLN A 39 -16.44 11.90 28.46
C GLN A 39 -15.21 11.54 29.32
N GLU A 40 -15.45 11.18 30.58
CA GLU A 40 -14.42 10.72 31.53
C GLU A 40 -14.00 9.25 31.28
N LYS A 41 -12.69 8.99 31.43
CA LYS A 41 -12.02 7.71 31.14
C LYS A 41 -12.16 6.67 32.27
N PRO A 42 -12.48 5.38 32.00
CA PRO A 42 -12.29 4.30 32.96
C PRO A 42 -10.92 3.58 32.81
N LYS A 43 -10.42 3.07 33.94
CA LYS A 43 -9.08 2.43 34.10
C LYS A 43 -9.01 0.97 33.61
N PRO A 44 -7.83 0.49 33.18
CA PRO A 44 -7.63 -0.84 32.58
C PRO A 44 -7.52 -1.98 33.62
N ARG A 45 -7.88 -3.22 33.22
CA ARG A 45 -7.66 -4.47 33.99
C ARG A 45 -6.80 -5.46 33.20
N GLN A 46 -5.95 -6.20 33.93
CA GLN A 46 -4.95 -7.17 33.44
C GLN A 46 -5.55 -8.58 33.22
N PRO A 47 -4.99 -9.41 32.31
CA PRO A 47 -5.43 -10.79 32.07
C PRO A 47 -4.53 -11.84 32.76
N ILE A 48 -5.10 -13.00 33.14
CA ILE A 48 -4.32 -14.19 33.52
C ILE A 48 -5.00 -15.45 32.96
N LEU A 49 -4.16 -16.39 32.52
CA LEU A 49 -4.31 -17.85 32.41
C LEU A 49 -4.57 -18.42 30.99
N LEU A 50 -3.47 -18.77 30.31
CA LEU A 50 -3.45 -19.49 29.03
C LEU A 50 -2.47 -20.67 29.10
N GLU A 51 -2.74 -21.68 29.94
CA GLU A 51 -1.78 -22.79 30.15
C GLU A 51 -2.38 -24.20 30.27
N TYR A 52 -3.56 -24.51 29.70
CA TYR A 52 -4.10 -25.87 29.89
C TYR A 52 -4.58 -26.66 28.66
N ILE A 53 -4.59 -26.13 27.43
CA ILE A 53 -5.25 -26.86 26.32
C ILE A 53 -4.33 -27.01 25.09
N MET A 54 -3.13 -27.54 25.31
CA MET A 54 -2.31 -28.11 24.22
C MET A 54 -1.93 -29.54 24.56
N ARG A 55 -2.84 -30.49 24.30
CA ARG A 55 -2.51 -31.92 24.15
C ARG A 55 -3.70 -32.70 23.58
N SER A 56 -3.76 -32.84 22.26
CA SER A 56 -3.98 -34.15 21.62
C SER A 56 -3.77 -34.05 20.11
N ARG A 57 -3.13 -35.07 19.55
CA ARG A 57 -2.92 -35.29 18.12
C ARG A 57 -3.97 -36.29 17.65
N LEU A 58 -4.56 -36.10 16.47
CA LEU A 58 -4.91 -37.15 15.51
C LEU A 58 -5.37 -36.50 14.17
N PRO A 59 -4.93 -37.00 13.00
CA PRO A 59 -5.20 -36.39 11.69
C PRO A 59 -6.43 -37.01 10.98
N LYS A 60 -6.96 -36.28 9.99
CA LYS A 60 -7.99 -36.61 8.98
C LYS A 60 -9.44 -36.25 9.33
N LEU A 61 -9.88 -35.04 8.97
CA LEU A 61 -11.24 -34.75 8.48
C LEU A 61 -11.24 -33.43 7.66
N ALA A 62 -11.03 -33.53 6.35
CA ALA A 62 -10.98 -32.39 5.42
C ALA A 62 -12.36 -31.75 5.09
N ALA A 63 -13.44 -32.16 5.76
CA ALA A 63 -14.75 -31.49 5.70
C ALA A 63 -15.20 -30.97 7.07
N ALA A 64 -14.37 -31.12 8.11
CA ALA A 64 -14.71 -30.70 9.45
C ALA A 64 -14.18 -29.31 9.81
N ALA A 65 -13.20 -28.73 9.08
CA ALA A 65 -12.58 -27.46 9.47
C ALA A 65 -13.58 -26.29 9.52
N VAL A 66 -14.42 -26.12 8.49
CA VAL A 66 -15.47 -25.08 8.43
C VAL A 66 -16.50 -25.26 9.55
N ILE A 67 -16.88 -26.51 9.85
CA ILE A 67 -17.85 -26.81 10.91
C ILE A 67 -17.21 -26.67 12.29
N VAL A 68 -15.94 -27.03 12.47
CA VAL A 68 -15.28 -27.02 13.78
C VAL A 68 -14.98 -25.59 14.23
N ILE A 69 -14.56 -24.69 13.34
CA ILE A 69 -14.42 -23.26 13.68
C ILE A 69 -15.80 -22.69 14.02
N ALA A 70 -16.80 -22.86 13.14
CA ALA A 70 -18.16 -22.37 13.39
C ALA A 70 -18.80 -22.95 14.67
N VAL A 71 -18.57 -24.21 15.00
CA VAL A 71 -19.14 -24.89 16.18
C VAL A 71 -18.41 -24.51 17.46
N LEU A 72 -17.08 -24.38 17.46
CA LEU A 72 -16.33 -23.91 18.64
C LEU A 72 -16.67 -22.46 18.99
N PHE A 73 -16.92 -21.61 17.99
CA PHE A 73 -17.35 -20.23 18.20
C PHE A 73 -18.83 -20.12 18.60
N ALA A 74 -19.73 -20.90 17.99
CA ALA A 74 -21.13 -20.96 18.40
C ALA A 74 -21.31 -21.42 19.85
N LEU A 75 -20.44 -22.32 20.34
CA LEU A 75 -20.48 -22.83 21.72
C LEU A 75 -19.91 -21.85 22.77
N ASN A 76 -19.06 -20.89 22.38
CA ASN A 76 -18.46 -19.90 23.29
C ASN A 76 -19.16 -18.53 23.29
N ARG A 77 -20.25 -18.36 22.54
CA ARG A 77 -20.90 -17.06 22.36
C ARG A 77 -21.93 -16.77 23.46
N THR A 78 -21.57 -15.93 24.43
CA THR A 78 -22.49 -15.38 25.44
C THR A 78 -22.85 -13.90 25.19
N GLY A 79 -22.37 -13.28 24.10
CA GLY A 79 -22.56 -11.85 23.80
C GLY A 79 -23.41 -11.55 22.56
N GLU A 80 -24.11 -10.42 22.58
CA GLU A 80 -24.89 -9.86 21.46
C GLU A 80 -24.06 -8.83 20.64
N GLY A 81 -23.02 -9.26 19.92
CA GLY A 81 -22.23 -8.34 19.08
C GLY A 81 -20.94 -8.95 18.56
N VAL A 82 -20.11 -8.11 17.92
CA VAL A 82 -18.80 -8.54 17.40
C VAL A 82 -17.77 -8.65 18.52
N ALA A 83 -17.00 -9.74 18.54
CA ALA A 83 -15.92 -9.97 19.49
C ALA A 83 -14.63 -9.20 19.12
N TRP A 84 -14.67 -7.87 19.15
CA TRP A 84 -13.58 -6.99 18.69
C TRP A 84 -12.19 -7.33 19.26
N SER A 85 -12.10 -7.74 20.54
CA SER A 85 -10.81 -8.08 21.17
C SER A 85 -10.18 -9.38 20.65
N GLN A 86 -10.97 -10.23 19.98
CA GLN A 86 -10.54 -11.53 19.43
C GLN A 86 -10.52 -11.51 17.89
N LEU A 87 -10.89 -10.38 17.28
CA LEU A 87 -11.06 -10.27 15.83
C LEU A 87 -9.76 -10.59 15.07
N VAL A 88 -8.65 -9.99 15.48
CA VAL A 88 -7.34 -10.23 14.85
C VAL A 88 -6.96 -11.71 14.94
N GLU A 89 -7.02 -12.29 16.15
CA GLU A 89 -6.72 -13.70 16.38
C GLU A 89 -7.62 -14.63 15.55
N HIS A 90 -8.90 -14.28 15.39
CA HIS A 90 -9.82 -15.06 14.57
C HIS A 90 -9.43 -15.02 13.09
N VAL A 91 -9.19 -13.83 12.54
CA VAL A 91 -8.86 -13.68 11.12
C VAL A 91 -7.49 -14.30 10.80
N GLU A 92 -6.51 -14.22 11.71
CA GLU A 92 -5.19 -14.86 11.57
C GLU A 92 -5.24 -16.38 11.36
N GLN A 93 -6.25 -17.07 11.91
CA GLN A 93 -6.39 -18.52 11.79
C GLN A 93 -6.82 -18.98 10.39
N ILE A 94 -7.38 -18.08 9.58
CA ILE A 94 -7.85 -18.38 8.23
C ILE A 94 -6.64 -18.56 7.30
N LYS A 95 -6.73 -19.34 6.22
CA LYS A 95 -5.57 -19.56 5.33
C LYS A 95 -5.71 -18.96 3.95
N THR A 96 -6.93 -18.63 3.58
CA THR A 96 -7.26 -18.12 2.26
C THR A 96 -8.31 -17.02 2.35
N VAL A 97 -8.20 -16.05 1.45
CA VAL A 97 -9.20 -15.00 1.29
C VAL A 97 -9.28 -14.58 -0.16
N ALA A 98 -10.50 -14.28 -0.63
CA ALA A 98 -10.71 -13.49 -1.83
C ALA A 98 -11.47 -12.22 -1.47
N TYR A 99 -11.14 -11.09 -2.11
CA TYR A 99 -11.83 -9.83 -1.89
C TYR A 99 -11.72 -8.89 -3.09
N ARG A 100 -12.54 -7.84 -3.09
CA ARG A 100 -12.45 -6.73 -4.03
C ARG A 100 -11.88 -5.50 -3.36
N MET A 101 -11.13 -4.71 -4.12
CA MET A 101 -10.62 -3.42 -3.68
C MET A 101 -10.90 -2.36 -4.74
N ASP A 102 -11.53 -1.27 -4.32
CA ASP A 102 -11.65 -0.05 -5.09
C ASP A 102 -10.79 1.03 -4.44
N MET A 103 -9.94 1.68 -5.23
CA MET A 103 -8.96 2.63 -4.74
C MET A 103 -8.94 3.86 -5.62
N LYS A 104 -9.11 5.04 -5.01
CA LYS A 104 -8.92 6.33 -5.65
C LYS A 104 -7.78 7.05 -4.98
N MET A 105 -6.90 7.62 -5.79
CA MET A 105 -5.80 8.39 -5.26
C MET A 105 -5.44 9.58 -6.12
N LYS A 106 -5.05 10.66 -5.44
CA LYS A 106 -4.61 11.92 -6.03
C LYS A 106 -3.44 12.44 -5.22
N GLY A 107 -2.44 12.99 -5.90
CA GLY A 107 -1.31 13.66 -5.24
C GLY A 107 -0.42 12.75 -4.40
N MET A 108 -0.59 11.42 -4.49
CA MET A 108 0.28 10.45 -3.84
C MET A 108 1.70 10.52 -4.42
N MET A 109 2.71 10.22 -3.59
CA MET A 109 4.11 10.23 -4.01
C MET A 109 4.30 9.27 -5.20
N GLY A 110 4.76 9.80 -6.35
CA GLY A 110 4.91 9.04 -7.59
C GLY A 110 3.86 9.36 -8.66
N MET A 111 2.75 10.05 -8.32
CA MET A 111 1.67 10.35 -9.26
C MET A 111 1.77 11.72 -9.93
N PRO A 112 1.45 11.87 -11.23
CA PRO A 112 1.45 13.18 -11.86
C PRO A 112 0.58 14.20 -11.11
N LYS A 113 1.11 15.42 -10.90
CA LYS A 113 0.43 16.46 -10.12
C LYS A 113 -0.96 16.76 -10.69
N GLY A 114 -1.96 16.81 -9.81
CA GLY A 114 -3.35 17.13 -10.17
C GLY A 114 -4.10 16.00 -10.88
N LYS A 115 -3.49 14.83 -11.08
CA LYS A 115 -4.15 13.66 -11.66
C LYS A 115 -4.72 12.77 -10.57
N CYS A 116 -5.91 12.24 -10.86
CA CYS A 116 -6.53 11.17 -10.08
C CYS A 116 -6.29 9.85 -10.81
N VAL A 117 -6.04 8.80 -10.05
CA VAL A 117 -5.97 7.43 -10.54
C VAL A 117 -7.01 6.63 -9.78
N ASP A 118 -7.86 5.95 -10.53
CA ASP A 118 -8.82 4.98 -10.00
C ASP A 118 -8.29 3.58 -10.30
N ILE A 119 -8.40 2.67 -9.34
CA ILE A 119 -7.97 1.29 -9.49
C ILE A 119 -9.03 0.37 -8.90
N ASP A 120 -9.54 -0.53 -9.73
CA ASP A 120 -10.36 -1.66 -9.29
C ASP A 120 -9.48 -2.90 -9.25
N MET A 121 -9.60 -3.71 -8.21
CA MET A 121 -8.84 -4.94 -8.04
C MET A 121 -9.68 -6.08 -7.51
N GLU A 122 -9.35 -7.28 -7.95
CA GLU A 122 -9.79 -8.55 -7.35
C GLU A 122 -8.54 -9.30 -6.90
N ALA A 123 -8.51 -9.70 -5.64
CA ALA A 123 -7.38 -10.39 -5.04
C ALA A 123 -7.81 -11.76 -4.52
N LYS A 124 -6.94 -12.77 -4.73
CA LYS A 124 -7.04 -14.08 -4.10
C LYS A 124 -5.71 -14.41 -3.44
N LEU A 125 -5.74 -14.66 -2.14
CA LEU A 125 -4.56 -14.89 -1.32
C LEU A 125 -4.65 -16.28 -0.68
N ALA A 126 -3.58 -17.04 -0.81
CA ALA A 126 -3.31 -18.21 0.01
C ALA A 126 -2.02 -17.94 0.79
N TYR A 127 -2.14 -17.65 2.08
CA TYR A 127 -1.07 -17.05 2.87
C TYR A 127 0.22 -17.87 2.97
N ASP A 128 0.12 -19.18 2.76
CA ASP A 128 1.28 -20.09 2.78
C ASP A 128 1.88 -20.34 1.37
N GLU A 129 1.18 -19.96 0.29
CA GLU A 129 1.53 -20.33 -1.09
C GLU A 129 1.84 -19.12 -1.99
N GLY A 130 1.10 -18.02 -1.82
CA GLY A 130 1.21 -16.83 -2.65
C GLY A 130 -0.14 -16.19 -2.93
N PHE A 131 -0.16 -15.23 -3.84
CA PHE A 131 -1.41 -14.53 -4.19
C PHE A 131 -1.43 -14.05 -5.63
N VAL A 132 -2.64 -13.87 -6.15
CA VAL A 132 -2.92 -13.32 -7.47
C VAL A 132 -3.84 -12.11 -7.34
N ILE A 133 -3.49 -11.04 -8.05
CA ILE A 133 -4.24 -9.79 -8.08
C ILE A 133 -4.52 -9.47 -9.55
N ASN A 134 -5.80 -9.37 -9.90
CA ASN A 134 -6.23 -8.77 -11.15
C ASN A 134 -6.54 -7.32 -10.87
N SER A 135 -5.87 -6.39 -11.56
CA SER A 135 -6.12 -4.96 -11.41
C SER A 135 -6.47 -4.30 -12.72
N ASN A 136 -7.29 -3.27 -12.61
CA ASN A 136 -7.79 -2.45 -13.70
C ASN A 136 -7.53 -0.99 -13.30
N THR A 137 -6.45 -0.41 -13.84
CA THR A 137 -6.02 0.94 -13.50
C THR A 137 -6.53 1.92 -14.55
N HIS A 138 -7.30 2.90 -14.09
CA HIS A 138 -7.83 4.00 -14.86
C HIS A 138 -7.03 5.27 -14.56
N ALA A 139 -6.26 5.72 -15.55
CA ALA A 139 -5.46 6.94 -15.46
C ALA A 139 -5.46 7.65 -16.83
N ASP A 140 -5.73 8.96 -16.84
CA ASP A 140 -5.63 9.80 -18.05
C ASP A 140 -6.41 9.28 -19.28
N GLY A 141 -7.58 8.67 -19.04
CA GLY A 141 -8.41 8.10 -20.11
C GLY A 141 -7.89 6.77 -20.67
N GLU A 142 -6.76 6.29 -20.17
CA GLU A 142 -6.29 4.94 -20.42
C GLU A 142 -6.86 3.97 -19.37
N ASN A 143 -7.07 2.74 -19.83
CA ASN A 143 -7.36 1.62 -18.97
C ASN A 143 -6.28 0.54 -19.17
N ILE A 144 -5.58 0.24 -18.09
CA ILE A 144 -4.49 -0.74 -18.04
C ILE A 144 -4.92 -1.90 -17.15
N LYS A 145 -5.14 -3.06 -17.78
CA LYS A 145 -5.34 -4.32 -17.05
C LYS A 145 -4.01 -4.99 -16.78
N THR A 146 -3.78 -5.39 -15.54
CA THR A 146 -2.63 -6.19 -15.16
C THR A 146 -3.05 -7.39 -14.33
N LYS A 147 -2.33 -8.50 -14.48
CA LYS A 147 -2.47 -9.67 -13.62
C LYS A 147 -1.14 -9.90 -12.94
N THR A 148 -1.11 -9.71 -11.63
CA THR A 148 0.11 -9.79 -10.81
C THR A 148 0.04 -11.01 -9.92
N TYR A 149 1.12 -11.78 -9.91
CA TYR A 149 1.30 -12.96 -9.07
C TYR A 149 2.45 -12.71 -8.12
N VAL A 150 2.30 -13.11 -6.88
CA VAL A 150 3.39 -13.22 -5.92
C VAL A 150 3.57 -14.70 -5.60
N VAL A 151 4.68 -15.24 -6.06
CA VAL A 151 5.00 -16.67 -6.06
C VAL A 151 6.06 -16.91 -4.99
N PHE A 152 5.65 -17.30 -3.78
CA PHE A 152 6.56 -17.43 -2.65
C PHE A 152 7.59 -18.55 -2.84
N ALA A 153 7.26 -19.60 -3.58
CA ALA A 153 8.21 -20.68 -3.91
C ALA A 153 9.36 -20.21 -4.81
N GLU A 154 9.15 -19.15 -5.60
CA GLU A 154 10.16 -18.57 -6.49
C GLU A 154 10.78 -17.28 -5.92
N ASP A 155 10.31 -16.82 -4.75
CA ASP A 155 10.59 -15.49 -4.22
C ASP A 155 10.42 -14.42 -5.32
N ALA A 156 9.31 -14.44 -6.05
CA ALA A 156 9.13 -13.60 -7.23
C ALA A 156 7.75 -12.95 -7.32
N ILE A 157 7.70 -11.75 -7.89
CA ILE A 157 6.51 -11.10 -8.40
C ILE A 157 6.53 -11.16 -9.92
N VAL A 158 5.43 -11.59 -10.52
CA VAL A 158 5.27 -11.65 -11.98
C VAL A 158 4.05 -10.84 -12.36
N SER A 159 4.24 -9.77 -13.13
CA SER A 159 3.14 -8.89 -13.57
C SER A 159 2.96 -9.01 -15.08
N VAL A 160 1.80 -9.50 -15.50
CA VAL A 160 1.42 -9.70 -16.89
C VAL A 160 0.56 -8.52 -17.37
N ILE A 161 0.86 -7.99 -18.56
CA ILE A 161 0.15 -6.86 -19.18
C ILE A 161 -0.45 -7.35 -20.51
N PRO A 162 -1.68 -7.90 -20.52
CA PRO A 162 -2.23 -8.58 -21.68
C PRO A 162 -2.31 -7.73 -22.95
N LYS A 163 -2.70 -6.45 -22.82
CA LYS A 163 -2.81 -5.52 -23.96
C LYS A 163 -1.48 -5.32 -24.69
N LYS A 164 -0.35 -5.48 -23.99
CA LYS A 164 1.00 -5.35 -24.54
C LYS A 164 1.62 -6.67 -24.95
N LYS A 165 0.96 -7.82 -24.70
CA LYS A 165 1.55 -9.16 -24.83
C LYS A 165 2.93 -9.23 -24.17
N ALA A 166 3.00 -8.76 -22.94
CA ALA A 166 4.28 -8.61 -22.28
C ALA A 166 4.16 -8.77 -20.77
N TYR A 167 5.28 -9.08 -20.10
CA TYR A 167 5.31 -9.30 -18.67
C TYR A 167 6.61 -8.80 -18.03
N LEU A 168 6.55 -8.58 -16.72
CA LEU A 168 7.66 -8.19 -15.86
C LEU A 168 7.88 -9.30 -14.84
N LYS A 169 9.15 -9.63 -14.57
CA LYS A 169 9.53 -10.53 -13.47
C LYS A 169 10.41 -9.78 -12.48
N MET A 170 10.05 -9.81 -11.21
CA MET A 170 10.78 -9.15 -10.15
C MET A 170 11.09 -10.17 -9.06
N LYS A 171 12.36 -10.45 -8.80
CA LYS A 171 12.76 -11.32 -7.71
C LYS A 171 12.78 -10.54 -6.40
N LEU A 172 12.05 -11.03 -5.41
CA LEU A 172 12.00 -10.51 -4.06
C LEU A 172 13.23 -10.95 -3.27
N THR A 173 13.85 -10.01 -2.57
CA THR A 173 15.03 -10.27 -1.74
C THR A 173 14.97 -9.49 -0.42
N GLY A 174 15.85 -9.87 0.51
CA GLY A 174 16.11 -9.11 1.74
C GLY A 174 14.89 -8.90 2.64
N LYS A 175 14.87 -7.75 3.32
CA LYS A 175 13.79 -7.38 4.26
C LYS A 175 12.42 -7.30 3.58
N LEU A 176 12.36 -6.93 2.30
CA LEU A 176 11.08 -6.83 1.58
C LEU A 176 10.47 -8.21 1.37
N LEU A 177 11.28 -9.22 1.06
CA LEU A 177 10.81 -10.61 0.97
C LEU A 177 10.27 -11.09 2.32
N GLU A 178 11.03 -10.86 3.40
CA GLU A 178 10.61 -11.21 4.76
C GLU A 178 9.31 -10.50 5.14
N LYS A 179 9.21 -9.21 4.83
CA LYS A 179 8.02 -8.39 5.06
C LYS A 179 6.84 -8.89 4.24
N LEU A 180 6.99 -9.18 2.94
CA LEU A 180 5.91 -9.68 2.10
C LEU A 180 5.41 -11.06 2.54
N LYS A 181 6.30 -11.94 3.01
CA LYS A 181 5.93 -13.25 3.57
C LYS A 181 5.32 -13.17 4.98
N LYS A 182 5.58 -12.08 5.71
CA LYS A 182 5.01 -11.83 7.03
C LYS A 182 3.67 -11.10 6.94
N ASP A 183 3.66 -9.97 6.24
CA ASP A 183 2.52 -9.08 6.04
C ASP A 183 1.55 -9.63 4.99
N ASN A 184 1.99 -10.59 4.16
CA ASN A 184 1.16 -11.45 3.33
C ASN A 184 0.22 -10.74 2.32
N GLY A 185 0.47 -9.46 2.04
CA GLY A 185 -0.34 -8.67 1.10
C GLY A 185 -1.79 -8.44 1.56
N ASP A 186 -2.00 -8.42 2.87
CA ASP A 186 -3.23 -8.90 3.49
C ASP A 186 -4.16 -7.78 4.02
N PRO A 187 -5.49 -7.85 3.85
CA PRO A 187 -6.44 -7.13 4.71
C PRO A 187 -6.17 -7.28 6.22
N ARG A 188 -5.50 -8.35 6.68
CA ARG A 188 -5.07 -8.50 8.08
C ARG A 188 -4.13 -7.43 8.57
N THR A 189 -3.14 -7.02 7.78
CA THR A 189 -2.22 -5.97 8.23
C THR A 189 -2.97 -4.66 8.43
N MET A 190 -3.95 -4.36 7.56
CA MET A 190 -4.82 -3.20 7.74
C MET A 190 -5.74 -3.36 8.98
N LEU A 191 -6.22 -4.58 9.23
CA LEU A 191 -7.02 -4.91 10.39
C LEU A 191 -6.22 -4.73 11.69
N GLU A 192 -5.05 -5.36 11.81
CA GLU A 192 -4.11 -5.23 12.93
C GLU A 192 -3.83 -3.76 13.23
N LYS A 193 -3.40 -2.99 12.22
CA LYS A 193 -3.16 -1.55 12.35
C LYS A 193 -4.39 -0.79 12.82
N THR A 194 -5.59 -1.15 12.36
CA THR A 194 -6.84 -0.50 12.81
C THR A 194 -7.11 -0.80 14.28
N MET A 195 -6.85 -2.02 14.72
CA MET A 195 -7.10 -2.48 16.08
C MET A 195 -6.05 -1.98 17.10
N GLU A 196 -4.92 -1.41 16.65
CA GLU A 196 -3.91 -0.79 17.51
C GLU A 196 -4.36 0.55 18.12
N TYR A 197 -5.34 1.22 17.51
CA TYR A 197 -5.80 2.55 17.93
C TYR A 197 -7.11 2.51 18.70
N GLU A 198 -7.36 3.53 19.53
CA GLU A 198 -8.69 3.75 20.08
C GLU A 198 -9.70 3.98 18.96
N TYR A 199 -10.83 3.30 19.04
CA TYR A 199 -11.88 3.33 18.03
C TYR A 199 -13.23 3.73 18.63
N ILE A 200 -14.08 4.31 17.77
CA ILE A 200 -15.45 4.67 18.06
C ILE A 200 -16.36 3.55 17.53
N LYS A 201 -17.30 3.07 18.35
CA LYS A 201 -18.34 2.13 17.87
C LYS A 201 -19.37 2.87 17.03
N LEU A 202 -19.60 2.39 15.81
CA LEU A 202 -20.60 2.92 14.88
C LEU A 202 -21.99 2.33 15.13
N GLY A 203 -22.08 1.21 15.85
CA GLY A 203 -23.32 0.47 16.06
C GLY A 203 -23.55 -0.59 14.99
N ARG A 204 -24.81 -1.01 14.81
CA ARG A 204 -25.19 -2.05 13.86
C ARG A 204 -25.72 -1.47 12.56
N ASP A 205 -25.49 -2.19 11.46
CA ASP A 205 -26.03 -1.87 10.14
C ASP A 205 -26.29 -3.18 9.35
N THR A 206 -26.77 -3.07 8.11
CA THR A 206 -26.93 -4.18 7.17
C THR A 206 -26.21 -3.88 5.86
N ILE A 207 -25.20 -4.70 5.53
CA ILE A 207 -24.44 -4.60 4.29
C ILE A 207 -24.69 -5.86 3.47
N ASN A 208 -25.21 -5.71 2.24
CA ASN A 208 -25.52 -6.85 1.34
C ASN A 208 -26.36 -7.96 2.01
N GLY A 209 -27.28 -7.58 2.92
CA GLY A 209 -28.13 -8.52 3.67
C GLY A 209 -27.45 -9.19 4.88
N ILE A 210 -26.22 -8.81 5.21
CA ILE A 210 -25.47 -9.28 6.37
C ILE A 210 -25.61 -8.25 7.49
N GLU A 211 -26.07 -8.68 8.67
CA GLU A 211 -26.07 -7.85 9.87
C GLU A 211 -24.62 -7.66 10.35
N VAL A 212 -24.20 -6.42 10.48
CA VAL A 212 -22.83 -6.04 10.81
C VAL A 212 -22.78 -5.11 12.03
N GLU A 213 -21.64 -5.10 12.72
CA GLU A 213 -21.28 -4.07 13.70
C GLU A 213 -20.01 -3.36 13.21
N GLY A 214 -19.97 -2.04 13.36
CA GLY A 214 -18.90 -1.19 12.83
C GLY A 214 -18.06 -0.48 13.89
N ILE A 215 -16.79 -0.23 13.56
CA ILE A 215 -15.90 0.68 14.28
C ILE A 215 -15.28 1.71 13.34
N GLU A 216 -14.88 2.85 13.90
CA GLU A 216 -14.17 3.92 13.20
C GLU A 216 -12.92 4.34 13.97
N VAL A 217 -11.82 4.54 13.26
CA VAL A 217 -10.56 5.08 13.76
C VAL A 217 -10.24 6.36 12.98
N THR A 218 -9.94 7.43 13.70
CA THR A 218 -9.61 8.75 13.11
C THR A 218 -8.23 9.27 13.54
N ASN A 219 -7.41 8.42 14.16
CA ASN A 219 -6.12 8.83 14.68
C ASN A 219 -5.14 9.15 13.53
N PRO A 220 -4.65 10.40 13.39
CA PRO A 220 -3.73 10.78 12.30
C PRO A 220 -2.43 9.99 12.28
N ALA A 221 -1.99 9.43 13.42
CA ALA A 221 -0.80 8.57 13.48
C ALA A 221 -0.91 7.33 12.60
N MET A 222 -2.13 6.86 12.31
CA MET A 222 -2.39 5.75 11.39
C MET A 222 -1.94 6.05 9.96
N GLY A 223 -1.94 7.33 9.57
CA GLY A 223 -1.42 7.79 8.28
C GLY A 223 0.11 7.87 8.24
N GLU A 224 0.83 7.52 9.31
CA GLU A 224 2.30 7.58 9.43
C GLU A 224 2.89 8.93 8.97
N GLY A 225 2.17 10.03 9.21
CA GLY A 225 2.57 11.39 8.81
C GLY A 225 2.27 11.77 7.36
N MET A 226 1.62 10.89 6.58
CA MET A 226 1.22 11.14 5.19
C MET A 226 -0.04 12.01 5.07
N PHE A 227 -0.94 11.91 6.04
CA PHE A 227 -2.27 12.55 5.99
C PHE A 227 -2.48 13.49 7.17
N ASP A 228 -3.06 14.66 6.90
CA ASP A 228 -3.54 15.59 7.94
C ASP A 228 -4.81 15.05 8.60
N ALA A 229 -5.63 14.33 7.84
CA ALA A 229 -6.83 13.66 8.29
C ALA A 229 -6.91 12.25 7.70
N ILE A 230 -7.27 11.28 8.55
CA ILE A 230 -7.52 9.91 8.16
C ILE A 230 -8.78 9.39 8.87
N VAL A 231 -9.59 8.62 8.15
CA VAL A 231 -10.75 7.91 8.68
C VAL A 231 -10.72 6.50 8.15
N ALA A 232 -10.51 5.53 9.03
CA ALA A 232 -10.63 4.10 8.73
C ALA A 232 -11.91 3.56 9.37
N ARG A 233 -12.67 2.76 8.63
CA ARG A 233 -13.86 2.06 9.13
C ARG A 233 -13.77 0.59 8.83
N LEU A 234 -14.26 -0.20 9.77
CA LEU A 234 -14.29 -1.65 9.70
C LEU A 234 -15.67 -2.12 10.12
N TRP A 235 -16.31 -2.91 9.27
CA TRP A 235 -17.61 -3.54 9.53
C TRP A 235 -17.44 -5.05 9.53
N CYS A 236 -17.84 -5.67 10.63
CA CYS A 236 -17.73 -7.12 10.83
C CYS A 236 -19.09 -7.75 10.99
N ASN A 237 -19.26 -8.95 10.45
CA ASN A 237 -20.50 -9.72 10.55
C ASN A 237 -20.75 -10.13 12.00
N VAL A 238 -21.93 -9.83 12.54
CA VAL A 238 -22.25 -10.10 13.95
C VAL A 238 -22.32 -11.60 14.30
N LYS A 239 -22.41 -12.48 13.29
CA LYS A 239 -22.54 -13.93 13.48
C LYS A 239 -21.20 -14.65 13.62
N ASN A 240 -20.18 -14.19 12.90
CA ASN A 240 -18.88 -14.86 12.82
C ASN A 240 -17.70 -13.89 12.99
N ASP A 241 -17.95 -12.63 13.33
CA ASP A 241 -16.95 -11.59 13.57
C ASP A 241 -16.10 -11.23 12.35
N LEU A 242 -16.29 -11.85 11.19
CA LEU A 242 -15.40 -11.65 10.06
C LEU A 242 -15.64 -10.29 9.37
N PRO A 243 -14.58 -9.61 8.89
CA PRO A 243 -14.72 -8.39 8.12
C PRO A 243 -15.58 -8.59 6.87
N VAL A 244 -16.51 -7.66 6.67
CA VAL A 244 -17.42 -7.59 5.50
C VAL A 244 -17.09 -6.37 4.64
N LEU A 245 -16.68 -5.27 5.27
CA LEU A 245 -16.31 -4.03 4.59
C LEU A 245 -15.22 -3.32 5.39
N MET A 246 -14.18 -2.86 4.69
CA MET A 246 -13.16 -1.97 5.24
C MET A 246 -13.05 -0.74 4.34
N THR A 247 -12.98 0.44 4.92
CA THR A 247 -12.74 1.67 4.16
C THR A 247 -11.65 2.49 4.81
N MET A 248 -10.82 3.17 4.02
CA MET A 248 -9.85 4.13 4.50
C MET A 248 -9.85 5.36 3.62
N LYS A 249 -10.07 6.52 4.24
CA LYS A 249 -10.03 7.83 3.58
C LYS A 249 -8.95 8.67 4.22
N GLY A 250 -7.95 9.08 3.45
CA GLY A 250 -6.86 9.95 3.88
C GLY A 250 -6.83 11.22 3.03
N SER A 251 -6.49 12.35 3.64
CA SER A 251 -6.26 13.59 2.92
C SER A 251 -5.17 14.46 3.56
N ALA A 252 -4.43 15.21 2.75
CA ALA A 252 -3.46 16.20 3.21
C ALA A 252 -3.46 17.44 2.30
N GLY A 253 -2.90 18.54 2.80
CA GLY A 253 -2.69 19.76 2.02
C GLY A 253 -3.99 20.32 1.45
N ASN A 254 -5.07 20.32 2.24
CA ASN A 254 -6.41 20.75 1.82
C ASN A 254 -6.97 20.02 0.58
N GLY A 255 -6.67 18.72 0.42
CA GLY A 255 -7.18 17.90 -0.69
C GLY A 255 -6.27 17.84 -1.91
N ASP A 256 -5.04 18.32 -1.78
CA ASP A 256 -3.97 18.08 -2.74
C ASP A 256 -3.56 16.61 -2.77
N VAL A 257 -3.56 15.97 -1.60
CA VAL A 257 -3.36 14.53 -1.43
C VAL A 257 -4.68 13.91 -1.00
N VAL A 258 -5.12 12.87 -1.69
CA VAL A 258 -6.31 12.09 -1.37
C VAL A 258 -6.03 10.61 -1.56
N LEU A 259 -6.48 9.81 -0.61
CA LEU A 259 -6.56 8.35 -0.70
C LEU A 259 -7.97 7.94 -0.28
N ASP A 260 -8.67 7.17 -1.10
CA ASP A 260 -9.96 6.57 -0.78
C ASP A 260 -9.87 5.09 -1.16
N ILE A 261 -9.90 4.21 -0.17
CA ILE A 261 -9.79 2.77 -0.33
C ILE A 261 -11.04 2.13 0.23
N THR A 262 -11.62 1.20 -0.51
CA THR A 262 -12.70 0.32 -0.06
C THR A 262 -12.30 -1.12 -0.34
N LEU A 263 -12.27 -1.97 0.67
CA LEU A 263 -12.19 -3.43 0.52
C LEU A 263 -13.55 -4.02 0.85
N SER A 264 -14.07 -4.85 -0.04
CA SER A 264 -15.42 -5.40 0.01
C SER A 264 -15.45 -6.83 -0.51
N ASP A 265 -16.63 -7.45 -0.45
CA ASP A 265 -16.90 -8.79 -1.00
C ASP A 265 -15.91 -9.86 -0.51
N PHE A 266 -15.57 -9.79 0.78
CA PHE A 266 -14.68 -10.77 1.41
C PHE A 266 -15.30 -12.17 1.38
N ASN A 267 -14.54 -13.12 0.86
CA ASN A 267 -14.79 -14.53 0.95
C ASN A 267 -13.63 -15.19 1.69
N TRP A 268 -13.80 -15.31 3.01
CA TRP A 268 -12.83 -15.91 3.91
C TRP A 268 -12.90 -17.44 3.87
N ASP A 269 -11.75 -18.10 4.04
CA ASP A 269 -11.62 -19.56 3.99
C ASP A 269 -12.11 -20.16 2.66
N VAL A 270 -11.95 -19.40 1.58
CA VAL A 270 -12.31 -19.82 0.23
C VAL A 270 -11.35 -20.87 -0.30
N GLU A 271 -11.88 -21.89 -0.97
CA GLU A 271 -11.04 -22.86 -1.69
C GLU A 271 -10.41 -22.18 -2.92
N ILE A 272 -9.08 -22.14 -2.96
CA ILE A 272 -8.30 -21.60 -4.08
C ILE A 272 -7.61 -22.76 -4.77
N ASN A 273 -7.81 -22.91 -6.07
CA ASN A 273 -7.04 -23.85 -6.86
C ASN A 273 -5.58 -23.36 -6.94
N PRO A 274 -4.57 -24.15 -6.52
CA PRO A 274 -3.17 -23.73 -6.56
C PRO A 274 -2.69 -23.30 -7.95
N GLY A 275 -3.27 -23.89 -9.02
CA GLY A 275 -2.96 -23.49 -10.39
C GLY A 275 -3.34 -22.05 -10.74
N GLU A 276 -4.26 -21.42 -9.99
CA GLU A 276 -4.61 -20.00 -10.18
C GLU A 276 -3.55 -19.04 -9.64
N LEU A 277 -2.70 -19.50 -8.72
CA LEU A 277 -1.60 -18.74 -8.13
C LEU A 277 -0.32 -18.83 -8.97
N VAL A 278 -0.31 -19.69 -9.99
CA VAL A 278 0.81 -19.85 -10.91
C VAL A 278 0.61 -18.94 -12.13
N PRO A 279 1.64 -18.18 -12.56
CA PRO A 279 1.57 -17.39 -13.78
C PRO A 279 1.40 -18.27 -15.02
N ASP A 280 0.23 -18.20 -15.64
CA ASP A 280 -0.02 -18.73 -16.99
C ASP A 280 0.28 -17.64 -18.02
N ILE A 281 1.54 -17.59 -18.48
CA ILE A 281 2.03 -16.60 -19.46
C ILE A 281 2.05 -17.28 -20.84
N PRO A 282 1.29 -16.76 -21.83
CA PRO A 282 1.33 -17.30 -23.19
C PRO A 282 2.72 -17.20 -23.84
N GLU A 283 3.05 -18.16 -24.70
CA GLU A 283 4.37 -18.24 -25.37
C GLU A 283 4.69 -17.01 -26.25
N ASP A 284 3.67 -16.32 -26.76
CA ASP A 284 3.84 -15.12 -27.58
C ASP A 284 4.02 -13.83 -26.78
N TYR A 285 4.17 -13.93 -25.45
CA TYR A 285 4.41 -12.79 -24.58
C TYR A 285 5.89 -12.52 -24.39
N GLU A 286 6.26 -11.24 -24.38
CA GLU A 286 7.64 -10.82 -24.24
C GLU A 286 7.98 -10.39 -22.80
N LEU A 287 9.15 -10.80 -22.32
CA LEU A 287 9.71 -10.30 -21.07
C LEU A 287 10.18 -8.85 -21.27
N LEU A 288 9.49 -7.88 -20.65
CA LEU A 288 9.86 -6.47 -20.71
C LEU A 288 11.06 -6.14 -19.83
N ALA A 289 11.09 -6.73 -18.63
CA ALA A 289 12.18 -6.55 -17.69
C ALA A 289 12.20 -7.69 -16.66
N GLU A 290 13.40 -8.08 -16.28
CA GLU A 290 13.68 -8.91 -15.12
C GLU A 290 14.61 -8.15 -14.18
N THR A 291 14.24 -8.05 -12.91
CA THR A 291 15.04 -7.32 -11.91
C THR A 291 14.89 -7.95 -10.51
N GLU A 292 15.73 -7.53 -9.56
CA GLU A 292 15.61 -7.87 -8.16
C GLU A 292 15.10 -6.63 -7.37
N ILE A 293 14.12 -6.83 -6.50
CA ILE A 293 13.54 -5.81 -5.63
C ILE A 293 13.62 -6.26 -4.17
N GLY A 294 13.70 -5.31 -3.24
CA GLY A 294 13.84 -5.61 -1.81
C GLY A 294 15.28 -5.69 -1.29
N GLY A 295 16.23 -5.62 -2.21
CA GLY A 295 17.64 -5.43 -1.96
C GLY A 295 18.06 -4.01 -2.32
N GLY A 296 18.13 -3.13 -1.33
CA GLY A 296 19.35 -2.34 -1.27
C GLY A 296 20.41 -3.36 -0.88
N GLY A 297 21.26 -3.79 -1.82
CA GLY A 297 22.29 -4.78 -1.53
C GLY A 297 22.93 -4.53 -0.17
N LYS A 298 23.35 -5.59 0.54
CA LYS A 298 23.98 -5.48 1.86
C LYS A 298 25.10 -4.42 1.93
N ASP A 299 25.58 -3.96 0.77
CA ASP A 299 26.66 -2.99 0.57
C ASP A 299 26.25 -1.67 -0.13
N GLY A 300 24.99 -1.46 -0.53
CA GLY A 300 24.55 -0.23 -1.22
C GLY A 300 24.96 -0.13 -2.70
N MET A 301 25.55 -1.18 -3.27
CA MET A 301 26.03 -1.21 -4.65
C MET A 301 24.93 -1.02 -5.71
N ASP A 302 23.73 -1.58 -5.51
CA ASP A 302 22.61 -1.45 -6.46
C ASP A 302 22.10 0.00 -6.53
N LEU A 303 22.16 0.71 -5.39
CA LEU A 303 21.84 2.12 -5.30
C LEU A 303 22.88 2.96 -6.05
N VAL A 304 24.17 2.69 -5.86
CA VAL A 304 25.25 3.40 -6.57
C VAL A 304 25.17 3.16 -8.08
N GLN A 305 24.96 1.91 -8.52
CA GLN A 305 24.85 1.58 -9.94
C GLN A 305 23.65 2.27 -10.60
N THR A 306 22.52 2.33 -9.91
CA THR A 306 21.31 2.94 -10.46
C THR A 306 21.41 4.48 -10.46
N LEU A 307 22.01 5.10 -9.44
CA LEU A 307 22.29 6.54 -9.44
C LEU A 307 23.33 6.92 -10.49
N LYS A 308 24.35 6.08 -10.71
CA LYS A 308 25.30 6.24 -11.81
C LYS A 308 24.60 6.19 -13.16
N PHE A 309 23.68 5.25 -13.35
CA PHE A 309 22.90 5.19 -14.60
C PHE A 309 22.05 6.45 -14.83
N PHE A 310 21.44 6.98 -13.76
CA PHE A 310 20.73 8.25 -13.85
C PHE A 310 21.67 9.37 -14.29
N SER A 311 22.85 9.50 -13.66
CA SER A 311 23.80 10.57 -13.99
C SER A 311 24.37 10.45 -15.40
N GLU A 312 24.61 9.24 -15.91
CA GLU A 312 24.98 9.02 -17.31
C GLU A 312 23.90 9.47 -18.31
N THR A 313 22.63 9.49 -17.88
CA THR A 313 21.49 9.94 -18.70
C THR A 313 21.23 11.43 -18.54
N ALA A 314 21.45 11.98 -17.35
CA ALA A 314 21.17 13.36 -16.97
C ALA A 314 22.39 14.29 -16.99
N ASP A 315 23.41 13.95 -17.78
CA ASP A 315 24.65 14.72 -17.97
C ASP A 315 25.35 15.06 -16.65
N GLY A 316 25.58 14.03 -15.83
CA GLY A 316 26.30 14.12 -14.56
C GLY A 316 25.45 14.57 -13.37
N ARG A 317 24.18 14.94 -13.57
CA ARG A 317 23.27 15.28 -12.46
C ARG A 317 22.69 14.02 -11.81
N TYR A 318 22.48 14.07 -10.50
CA TYR A 318 21.67 13.08 -9.79
C TYR A 318 20.21 13.56 -9.68
N PRO A 319 19.27 12.68 -9.32
CA PRO A 319 17.91 13.12 -9.02
C PRO A 319 17.92 14.21 -7.95
N SER A 320 17.09 15.25 -8.06
CA SER A 320 17.04 16.30 -7.03
C SER A 320 16.45 15.79 -5.71
N SER A 321 15.61 14.75 -5.76
CA SER A 321 15.13 14.02 -4.58
C SER A 321 14.92 12.55 -4.92
N LEU A 322 15.00 11.68 -3.92
CA LEU A 322 14.67 10.25 -4.05
C LEU A 322 13.17 9.96 -3.85
N THR A 323 12.31 10.86 -4.31
CA THR A 323 10.86 10.60 -4.42
C THR A 323 10.55 9.94 -5.76
N GLY A 324 9.61 8.98 -5.79
CA GLY A 324 9.30 8.22 -6.99
C GLY A 324 8.94 9.09 -8.20
N MET A 325 8.25 10.21 -7.96
CA MET A 325 7.83 11.13 -9.03
C MET A 325 9.00 11.96 -9.57
N THR A 326 9.82 12.54 -8.69
CA THR A 326 10.97 13.37 -9.10
C THR A 326 11.96 12.54 -9.89
N VAL A 327 12.31 11.35 -9.39
CA VAL A 327 13.27 10.47 -10.06
C VAL A 327 12.76 10.09 -11.45
N VAL A 328 11.51 9.64 -11.59
CA VAL A 328 10.96 9.25 -12.89
C VAL A 328 10.84 10.44 -13.83
N ASN A 329 10.30 11.57 -13.37
CA ASN A 329 10.11 12.76 -14.22
C ASN A 329 11.44 13.33 -14.71
N GLU A 330 12.41 13.52 -13.82
CA GLU A 330 13.71 14.06 -14.20
C GLU A 330 14.47 13.10 -15.12
N PHE A 331 14.34 11.79 -14.89
CA PHE A 331 14.93 10.78 -15.76
C PHE A 331 14.30 10.79 -17.16
N VAL A 332 12.96 10.84 -17.26
CA VAL A 332 12.26 10.92 -18.56
C VAL A 332 12.59 12.21 -19.29
N GLN A 333 12.71 13.34 -18.58
CA GLN A 333 13.13 14.61 -19.17
C GLN A 333 14.57 14.54 -19.68
N ALA A 334 15.49 13.97 -18.90
CA ALA A 334 16.88 13.76 -19.31
C ALA A 334 16.97 12.85 -20.54
N LEU A 335 16.20 11.76 -20.55
CA LEU A 335 16.12 10.84 -21.69
C LEU A 335 15.59 11.55 -22.95
N ARG A 336 14.53 12.34 -22.83
CA ARG A 336 13.98 13.15 -23.93
C ARG A 336 15.00 14.16 -24.46
N ALA A 337 15.71 14.85 -23.58
CA ALA A 337 16.77 15.78 -23.98
C ALA A 337 17.89 15.06 -24.74
N LYS A 338 18.35 13.91 -24.21
CA LYS A 338 19.40 13.07 -24.82
C LYS A 338 19.00 12.48 -26.17
N THR A 339 17.71 12.27 -26.40
CA THR A 339 17.15 11.78 -27.66
C THR A 339 16.70 12.90 -28.60
N ALA A 340 17.05 14.16 -28.31
CA ALA A 340 16.64 15.34 -29.10
C ALA A 340 15.11 15.47 -29.28
N GLY A 341 14.35 15.03 -28.29
CA GLY A 341 12.89 15.13 -28.27
C GLY A 341 12.16 14.10 -29.14
N ARG A 342 12.86 13.15 -29.78
CA ARG A 342 12.16 12.04 -30.47
C ARG A 342 11.54 11.10 -29.44
N GLU A 343 10.41 10.51 -29.78
CA GLU A 343 9.88 9.41 -28.99
C GLU A 343 10.89 8.24 -28.99
N PRO A 344 11.20 7.66 -27.82
CA PRO A 344 12.07 6.49 -27.77
C PRO A 344 11.41 5.35 -28.53
N SER A 345 12.20 4.61 -29.31
CA SER A 345 11.72 3.38 -29.97
C SER A 345 11.31 2.34 -28.93
N GLU A 346 10.53 1.35 -29.36
CA GLU A 346 10.08 0.26 -28.49
C GLU A 346 11.24 -0.51 -27.84
N GLU A 347 12.35 -0.73 -28.57
CA GLU A 347 13.57 -1.33 -28.02
C GLU A 347 14.25 -0.43 -26.97
N GLU A 348 14.26 0.88 -27.17
CA GLU A 348 14.84 1.82 -26.21
C GLU A 348 13.99 1.90 -24.95
N MET A 349 12.67 1.91 -25.11
CA MET A 349 11.73 1.83 -24.00
C MET A 349 11.93 0.53 -23.21
N LYS A 350 12.10 -0.63 -23.86
CA LYS A 350 12.43 -1.90 -23.19
C LYS A 350 13.73 -1.82 -22.40
N LYS A 351 14.81 -1.30 -23.01
CA LYS A 351 16.12 -1.12 -22.34
C LYS A 351 16.06 -0.19 -21.13
N VAL A 352 15.14 0.78 -21.16
CA VAL A 352 14.97 1.77 -20.11
C VAL A 352 13.99 1.30 -19.03
N MET A 353 13.01 0.46 -19.36
CA MET A 353 11.94 0.07 -18.45
C MET A 353 12.46 -0.65 -17.20
N GLY A 354 13.36 -1.63 -17.37
CA GLY A 354 13.99 -2.30 -16.22
C GLY A 354 14.77 -1.33 -15.32
N LYS A 355 15.34 -0.28 -15.90
CA LYS A 355 16.08 0.74 -15.16
C LYS A 355 15.15 1.73 -14.45
N ILE A 356 13.98 2.04 -15.02
CA ILE A 356 12.93 2.81 -14.35
C ILE A 356 12.41 2.05 -13.11
N VAL A 357 12.21 0.74 -13.22
CA VAL A 357 11.82 -0.10 -12.07
C VAL A 357 12.90 -0.07 -10.98
N ASN A 358 14.18 -0.14 -11.35
CA ASN A 358 15.28 -0.03 -10.39
C ASN A 358 15.33 1.36 -9.72
N LEU A 359 15.08 2.43 -10.48
CA LEU A 359 14.99 3.78 -9.96
C LEU A 359 13.85 3.92 -8.93
N GLN A 360 12.68 3.34 -9.20
CA GLN A 360 11.58 3.29 -8.24
C GLN A 360 11.95 2.49 -6.98
N THR A 361 12.76 1.43 -7.12
CA THR A 361 13.24 0.62 -6.00
C THR A 361 14.16 1.40 -5.07
N ILE A 362 14.99 2.32 -5.58
CA ILE A 362 15.74 3.24 -4.72
C ILE A 362 14.80 4.11 -3.89
N CYS A 363 13.74 4.66 -4.50
CA CYS A 363 12.78 5.50 -3.78
C CYS A 363 12.12 4.72 -2.64
N MET A 364 11.73 3.47 -2.88
CA MET A 364 11.20 2.58 -1.84
C MET A 364 12.24 2.33 -0.73
N THR A 365 13.48 2.03 -1.10
CA THR A 365 14.58 1.81 -0.16
C THR A 365 14.84 3.05 0.71
N TYR A 366 14.88 4.23 0.12
CA TYR A 366 15.03 5.50 0.84
C TYR A 366 13.87 5.73 1.81
N GLY A 367 12.63 5.50 1.37
CA GLY A 367 11.44 5.56 2.22
C GLY A 367 11.52 4.61 3.42
N THR A 368 11.97 3.37 3.21
CA THR A 368 12.19 2.41 4.30
C THR A 368 13.26 2.88 5.28
N LEU A 369 14.36 3.49 4.81
CA LEU A 369 15.37 4.05 5.70
C LEU A 369 14.82 5.18 6.58
N VAL A 370 13.93 6.02 6.04
CA VAL A 370 13.23 7.06 6.81
C VAL A 370 12.33 6.41 7.86
N GLN A 371 11.52 5.42 7.47
CA GLN A 371 10.58 4.71 8.34
C GLN A 371 11.29 3.96 9.48
N ASP A 372 12.40 3.29 9.18
CA ASP A 372 13.22 2.56 10.14
C ASP A 372 14.01 3.49 11.10
N GLY A 373 13.91 4.81 10.95
CA GLY A 373 14.64 5.77 11.79
C GLY A 373 16.16 5.76 11.53
N ASN A 374 16.60 5.30 10.36
CA ASN A 374 18.02 5.22 9.98
C ASN A 374 18.61 6.58 9.56
N GLU A 375 17.95 7.69 9.87
CA GLU A 375 18.42 9.06 9.60
C GLU A 375 19.04 9.27 8.19
N PRO A 376 18.36 8.87 7.10
CA PRO A 376 18.92 9.04 5.77
C PRO A 376 18.99 10.53 5.39
N ALA A 377 20.06 10.92 4.71
CA ALA A 377 20.23 12.22 4.10
C ALA A 377 20.74 12.08 2.67
N TYR A 378 20.14 12.82 1.75
CA TYR A 378 20.43 12.78 0.32
C TYR A 378 20.65 14.20 -0.21
N TYR A 379 21.63 14.37 -1.09
CA TYR A 379 22.14 15.68 -1.54
C TYR A 379 22.22 15.81 -3.06
N GLY A 380 21.44 15.03 -3.82
CA GLY A 380 21.49 15.03 -5.29
C GLY A 380 21.01 16.33 -5.95
N ASP A 381 20.37 17.23 -5.21
CA ASP A 381 20.05 18.59 -5.65
C ASP A 381 21.28 19.51 -5.69
N LYS A 382 22.35 19.16 -4.97
CA LYS A 382 23.57 19.96 -4.80
C LYS A 382 24.82 19.27 -5.32
N VAL A 383 24.85 17.95 -5.28
CA VAL A 383 25.99 17.13 -5.69
C VAL A 383 25.78 16.66 -7.13
N THR A 384 26.84 16.73 -7.93
CA THR A 384 26.90 16.19 -9.29
C THR A 384 28.07 15.22 -9.39
N ALA A 385 28.10 14.41 -10.45
CA ALA A 385 29.16 13.45 -10.73
C ALA A 385 30.55 14.12 -10.94
N GLU A 386 30.61 15.44 -11.14
CA GLU A 386 31.86 16.21 -11.22
C GLU A 386 32.58 16.32 -9.86
N PHE A 387 31.87 16.06 -8.76
CA PHE A 387 32.41 16.12 -7.39
C PHE A 387 32.40 14.74 -6.73
N PRO A 388 33.22 13.77 -7.18
CA PRO A 388 33.21 12.38 -6.72
C PRO A 388 33.66 12.17 -5.26
N HIS A 389 34.01 13.26 -4.56
CA HIS A 389 34.38 13.26 -3.15
C HIS A 389 33.31 13.89 -2.26
N ALA A 390 32.27 14.49 -2.86
CA ALA A 390 31.16 15.07 -2.12
C ALA A 390 30.22 13.95 -1.64
N VAL A 391 29.64 14.11 -0.45
CA VAL A 391 28.68 13.12 0.05
C VAL A 391 27.37 13.26 -0.71
N LEU A 392 27.02 12.26 -1.51
CA LEU A 392 25.74 12.19 -2.22
C LEU A 392 24.62 11.68 -1.31
N MET A 393 24.89 10.67 -0.49
CA MET A 393 23.91 10.07 0.41
C MET A 393 24.58 9.50 1.65
N ARG A 394 23.90 9.54 2.79
CA ARG A 394 24.31 8.82 4.00
C ARG A 394 23.10 8.28 4.76
N TRP A 395 23.30 7.21 5.52
CA TRP A 395 22.30 6.71 6.47
C TRP A 395 22.98 5.93 7.59
N LYS A 396 22.33 5.89 8.75
CA LYS A 396 22.79 5.21 9.96
C LYS A 396 22.64 3.69 9.80
N ILE A 397 23.67 2.95 10.22
CA ILE A 397 23.70 1.48 10.22
C ILE A 397 24.06 0.89 11.59
N GLY A 398 24.31 1.74 12.59
CA GLY A 398 24.62 1.37 13.97
C GLY A 398 24.84 2.61 14.84
N ASP A 399 25.23 2.42 16.09
CA ASP A 399 25.48 3.52 17.04
C ASP A 399 26.60 4.43 16.52
N ASN A 400 26.23 5.62 16.05
CA ASN A 400 27.11 6.61 15.42
C ASN A 400 27.89 6.08 14.19
N VAL A 401 27.45 4.98 13.58
CA VAL A 401 28.04 4.44 12.35
C VAL A 401 27.12 4.78 11.18
N TYR A 402 27.65 5.50 10.20
CA TYR A 402 26.93 5.84 8.97
C TYR A 402 27.58 5.15 7.77
N ARG A 403 26.73 4.64 6.88
CA ARG A 403 27.14 4.36 5.51
C ARG A 403 27.06 5.64 4.71
N VAL A 404 28.05 5.86 3.84
CA VAL A 404 28.19 7.07 3.04
C VAL A 404 28.44 6.67 1.58
N VAL A 405 27.71 7.29 0.68
CA VAL A 405 27.90 7.23 -0.77
C VAL A 405 28.46 8.58 -1.21
N PHE A 406 29.56 8.52 -1.96
CA PHE A 406 30.24 9.67 -2.55
C PHE A 406 29.91 9.75 -4.04
#